data_AF-A0A919UFA3-F1
#
_entry.id   AF-A0A919UFA3-F1
#
_cell.length_a   1.000
_cell.length_b   1.000
_cell.length_c   1.000
_cell.angle_alpha   90.00
_cell.angle_beta   90.00
_cell.angle_gamma   90.00
#
_symmetry.space_group_name_H-M   'P 1'
#
loop_
_entity.id
_entity.type
_entity.pdbx_description
1 polymer ?
#
loop_
_entity_poly.entity_id
_entity_poly.type
_entity_poly.pdbx_seq_one_letter_code
_entity_poly.pdbx_strand_id
1 'polypeptide(L)'
;MTSTLRIAALGAGAALMLGGCSGTIEELTQEGVERIVEEGIEGTTDAEVDLGLDGDGADLPSSWPASVPEPPGSIIASFGQQEGGSVTIEAASVQEIEDYLSALESAGFERESEASAGISVVSMTDGATMVNVGWVEEGGSVVGTITYVADAPSG
;
A
#
# COMPACT_ATOMS: atom_id res chain seq x y z
N MET A 1 6.24 42.36 29.85
CA MET A 1 6.32 41.79 28.50
C MET A 1 6.27 40.29 28.62
N THR A 2 5.18 39.71 28.13
CA THR A 2 4.80 38.29 28.25
C THR A 2 5.22 37.58 26.96
N SER A 3 5.88 36.43 27.05
CA SER A 3 5.94 35.40 26.00
C SER A 3 6.55 34.15 26.64
N THR A 4 5.75 33.31 27.30
CA THR A 4 4.95 32.22 26.71
C THR A 4 5.82 31.15 26.06
N LEU A 5 6.25 30.23 26.91
CA LEU A 5 6.74 28.90 26.57
C LEU A 5 5.66 28.19 25.73
N ARG A 6 5.90 27.98 24.43
CA ARG A 6 5.07 27.10 23.61
C ARG A 6 5.78 25.75 23.51
N ILE A 7 5.41 24.87 24.42
CA ILE A 7 5.62 23.43 24.28
C ILE A 7 4.69 23.00 23.13
N ALA A 8 5.25 22.76 21.95
CA ALA A 8 4.60 21.99 20.90
C ALA A 8 5.12 20.55 21.02
N ALA A 9 4.58 19.82 21.99
CA ALA A 9 4.46 18.38 21.85
C ALA A 9 3.32 18.14 20.87
N LEU A 10 3.56 17.46 19.76
CA LEU A 10 2.60 16.68 18.96
C LEU A 10 3.23 16.42 17.58
N GLY A 11 3.60 15.17 17.36
CA GLY A 11 4.19 14.66 16.13
C GLY A 11 4.74 13.26 16.28
N ALA A 12 4.21 12.46 17.22
CA ALA A 12 4.43 11.03 17.26
C ALA A 12 3.27 10.41 16.46
N GLY A 13 3.48 10.23 15.16
CA GLY A 13 2.45 9.70 14.27
C GLY A 13 2.95 9.24 12.91
N ALA A 14 4.27 9.12 12.72
CA ALA A 14 4.88 8.74 11.44
C ALA A 14 5.82 7.53 11.58
N ALA A 15 5.49 6.59 12.47
CA ALA A 15 6.36 5.43 12.75
C ALA A 15 5.74 4.07 12.44
N LEU A 16 4.49 4.00 11.94
CA LEU A 16 3.83 2.72 11.65
C LEU A 16 3.99 2.25 10.18
N MET A 17 4.51 3.08 9.28
CA MET A 17 4.56 2.74 7.85
C MET A 17 5.87 2.09 7.37
N LEU A 18 6.80 1.78 8.29
CA LEU A 18 8.03 1.05 7.96
C LEU A 18 7.98 -0.43 8.38
N GLY A 19 6.88 -0.90 8.98
CA GLY A 19 6.71 -2.28 9.42
C GLY A 19 6.18 -3.25 8.35
N GLY A 20 5.64 -2.73 7.24
CA GLY A 20 5.00 -3.55 6.21
C GLY A 20 5.96 -4.27 5.26
N CYS A 21 7.24 -3.86 5.18
CA CYS A 21 8.20 -4.47 4.24
C CYS A 21 8.94 -5.71 4.78
N SER A 22 8.61 -6.18 5.99
CA SER A 22 9.25 -7.35 6.63
C SER A 22 8.31 -8.53 6.86
N GLY A 23 7.03 -8.41 6.52
CA GLY A 23 6.07 -9.52 6.55
C GLY A 23 6.28 -10.42 5.35
N THR A 24 7.19 -11.38 5.46
CA THR A 24 7.28 -12.54 4.56
C THR A 24 5.88 -13.10 4.31
N ILE A 25 5.60 -13.57 3.09
CA ILE A 25 4.34 -14.25 2.69
C ILE A 25 3.97 -15.40 3.67
N GLU A 26 4.93 -15.93 4.44
CA GLU A 26 4.73 -16.86 5.56
C GLU A 26 3.83 -16.32 6.71
N GLU A 27 3.71 -14.99 6.88
CA GLU A 27 2.78 -14.36 7.83
C GLU A 27 1.34 -14.22 7.31
N LEU A 28 1.08 -14.51 6.03
CA LEU A 28 -0.27 -14.59 5.46
C LEU A 28 -0.91 -15.99 5.68
N THR A 29 -0.45 -16.73 6.69
CA THR A 29 -1.12 -17.93 7.18
C THR A 29 -2.31 -17.55 8.07
N GLN A 30 -3.31 -18.43 8.22
CA GLN A 30 -4.52 -18.18 9.03
C GLN A 30 -4.21 -17.57 10.41
N GLU A 31 -3.17 -18.05 11.10
CA GLU A 31 -2.75 -17.58 12.42
C GLU A 31 -2.07 -16.18 12.41
N GLY A 32 -1.49 -15.76 11.29
CA GLY A 32 -0.93 -14.41 11.13
C GLY A 32 -1.98 -13.37 10.76
N VAL A 33 -3.00 -13.81 10.01
CA VAL A 33 -4.18 -13.02 9.67
C VAL A 33 -5.00 -12.73 10.92
N GLU A 34 -5.29 -13.76 11.73
CA GLU A 34 -6.02 -13.59 12.99
C GLU A 34 -5.32 -12.56 13.87
N ARG A 35 -4.00 -12.59 13.94
CA ARG A 35 -3.20 -11.63 14.70
C ARG A 35 -3.18 -10.21 14.13
N ILE A 36 -3.16 -10.03 12.80
CA ILE A 36 -3.28 -8.70 12.18
C ILE A 36 -4.69 -8.12 12.39
N VAL A 37 -5.71 -8.98 12.32
CA VAL A 37 -7.10 -8.62 12.59
C VAL A 37 -7.29 -8.28 14.07
N GLU A 38 -6.77 -9.09 14.98
CA GLU A 38 -6.86 -8.87 16.43
C GLU A 38 -6.05 -7.64 16.87
N GLU A 39 -4.79 -7.50 16.46
CA GLU A 39 -3.93 -6.41 16.94
C GLU A 39 -4.16 -5.07 16.21
N GLY A 40 -4.73 -5.09 15.00
CA GLY A 40 -4.88 -3.91 14.13
C GLY A 40 -6.32 -3.52 13.76
N ILE A 41 -7.26 -4.46 13.74
CA ILE A 41 -8.64 -4.24 13.25
C ILE A 41 -9.65 -4.09 14.40
N GLU A 42 -9.30 -4.47 15.64
CA GLU A 42 -10.17 -4.30 16.82
C GLU A 42 -10.58 -2.83 17.14
N GLY A 43 -10.12 -1.85 16.35
CA GLY A 43 -10.53 -0.43 16.44
C GLY A 43 -11.27 0.15 15.23
N THR A 44 -11.37 -0.56 14.10
CA THR A 44 -11.85 0.03 12.83
C THR A 44 -12.88 -0.86 12.15
N THR A 45 -14.16 -0.50 12.31
CA THR A 45 -15.32 -1.29 11.83
C THR A 45 -15.48 -1.27 10.29
N ASP A 46 -14.74 -0.42 9.59
CA ASP A 46 -14.90 -0.16 8.15
C ASP A 46 -13.71 -0.65 7.29
N ALA A 47 -12.83 -1.49 7.84
CA ALA A 47 -11.71 -2.07 7.09
C ALA A 47 -12.14 -3.24 6.20
N GLU A 48 -11.80 -3.18 4.91
CA GLU A 48 -11.95 -4.28 3.96
C GLU A 48 -10.66 -5.09 3.93
N VAL A 49 -10.74 -6.40 4.13
CA VAL A 49 -9.60 -7.32 4.02
C VAL A 49 -10.01 -8.53 3.20
N ASP A 50 -9.25 -8.82 2.15
CA ASP A 50 -9.38 -10.03 1.36
C ASP A 50 -8.00 -10.66 1.15
N LEU A 51 -7.92 -11.97 1.31
CA LEU A 51 -6.67 -12.73 1.27
C LEU A 51 -6.68 -13.81 0.20
N GLY A 52 -7.72 -13.86 -0.64
CA GLY A 52 -7.82 -14.79 -1.76
C GLY A 52 -7.74 -16.27 -1.37
N LEU A 53 -8.06 -16.59 -0.11
CA LEU A 53 -7.94 -17.95 0.45
C LEU A 53 -8.98 -18.93 -0.13
N ASP A 54 -10.01 -18.40 -0.79
CA ASP A 54 -11.06 -19.18 -1.45
C ASP A 54 -10.61 -19.80 -2.78
N GLY A 55 -9.40 -19.45 -3.26
CA GLY A 55 -8.77 -20.02 -4.45
C GLY A 55 -9.05 -19.29 -5.76
N ASP A 56 -9.87 -18.23 -5.73
CA ASP A 56 -10.17 -17.36 -6.87
C ASP A 56 -9.28 -16.09 -6.91
N GLY A 57 -8.42 -15.88 -5.91
CA GLY A 57 -7.68 -14.62 -5.69
C GLY A 57 -8.47 -13.65 -4.80
N ALA A 58 -7.85 -12.52 -4.46
CA ALA A 58 -8.49 -11.46 -3.68
C ALA A 58 -9.08 -10.39 -4.60
N ASP A 59 -10.14 -9.72 -4.15
CA ASP A 59 -10.75 -8.61 -4.88
C ASP A 59 -10.05 -7.26 -4.59
N LEU A 60 -10.19 -6.32 -5.53
CA LEU A 60 -9.80 -4.93 -5.31
C LEU A 60 -10.71 -4.29 -4.25
N PRO A 61 -10.17 -3.61 -3.22
CA PRO A 61 -11.00 -3.05 -2.17
C PRO A 61 -11.89 -1.93 -2.74
N SER A 62 -13.12 -1.79 -2.24
CA SER A 62 -14.05 -0.77 -2.75
C SER A 62 -13.60 0.67 -2.48
N SER A 63 -12.69 0.82 -1.51
CA SER A 63 -11.98 2.05 -1.20
C SER A 63 -10.83 2.40 -2.17
N TRP A 64 -10.51 1.56 -3.16
CA TRP A 64 -9.47 1.84 -4.15
C TRP A 64 -9.78 3.12 -4.94
N PRO A 65 -8.84 4.08 -5.04
CA PRO A 65 -9.13 5.37 -5.67
C PRO A 65 -9.36 5.22 -7.16
N ALA A 66 -10.43 5.83 -7.68
CA ALA A 66 -10.73 5.81 -9.12
C ALA A 66 -9.66 6.52 -9.99
N SER A 67 -8.80 7.35 -9.40
CA SER A 67 -7.65 7.97 -10.09
C SER A 67 -6.48 7.01 -10.25
N VAL A 68 -6.38 5.99 -9.39
CA VAL A 68 -5.31 5.00 -9.42
C VAL A 68 -5.76 3.85 -10.33
N PRO A 69 -5.05 3.56 -11.44
CA PRO A 69 -5.38 2.44 -12.32
C PRO A 69 -5.47 1.12 -11.55
N GLU A 70 -6.19 0.14 -12.11
CA GLU A 70 -6.23 -1.19 -11.54
C GLU A 70 -4.82 -1.84 -11.56
N PRO A 71 -4.42 -2.53 -10.49
CA PRO A 71 -3.15 -3.27 -10.44
C PRO A 71 -3.00 -4.28 -11.57
N PRO A 72 -1.78 -4.53 -12.07
CA PRO A 72 -1.53 -5.60 -13.00
C PRO A 72 -1.55 -6.96 -12.30
N GLY A 73 -1.63 -8.03 -13.10
CA GLY A 73 -1.53 -9.40 -12.62
C GLY A 73 -2.72 -9.87 -11.77
N SER A 74 -2.46 -10.83 -10.90
CA SER A 74 -3.45 -11.40 -9.99
C SER A 74 -3.32 -10.78 -8.61
N ILE A 75 -4.40 -10.25 -8.05
CA ILE A 75 -4.42 -9.78 -6.66
C ILE A 75 -4.51 -11.01 -5.76
N ILE A 76 -3.53 -11.16 -4.87
CA ILE A 76 -3.44 -12.30 -3.94
C ILE A 76 -3.80 -11.91 -2.50
N ALA A 77 -3.75 -10.60 -2.20
CA ALA A 77 -4.27 -10.03 -0.96
C ALA A 77 -4.61 -8.56 -1.18
N SER A 78 -5.61 -8.08 -0.47
CA SER A 78 -5.98 -6.67 -0.45
C SER A 78 -6.43 -6.22 0.93
N PHE A 79 -6.22 -4.93 1.15
CA PHE A 79 -6.62 -4.21 2.34
C PHE A 79 -7.07 -2.82 1.92
N GLY A 80 -8.21 -2.36 2.42
CA GLY A 80 -8.76 -1.06 2.05
C GLY A 80 -9.44 -0.36 3.20
N GLN A 81 -9.21 0.95 3.30
CA GLN A 81 -9.89 1.88 4.20
C GLN A 81 -10.06 3.24 3.53
N GLN A 82 -10.90 4.11 4.11
CA GLN A 82 -11.22 5.43 3.53
C GLN A 82 -10.00 6.31 3.23
N GLU A 83 -8.93 6.23 4.03
CA GLU A 83 -7.75 7.11 3.91
C GLU A 83 -6.54 6.42 3.26
N GLY A 84 -6.64 5.13 2.97
CA GLY A 84 -5.54 4.37 2.38
C GLY A 84 -5.80 2.88 2.32
N GLY A 85 -5.04 2.19 1.50
CA GLY A 85 -5.17 0.77 1.28
C GLY A 85 -3.92 0.20 0.60
N SER A 86 -3.85 -1.12 0.53
CA SER A 86 -2.77 -1.84 -0.12
C SER A 86 -3.30 -3.07 -0.83
N VAL A 87 -2.72 -3.38 -1.97
CA VAL A 87 -2.94 -4.62 -2.71
C VAL A 87 -1.61 -5.29 -2.96
N THR A 88 -1.57 -6.60 -2.74
CA THR A 88 -0.45 -7.45 -3.08
C THR A 88 -0.81 -8.23 -4.32
N ILE A 89 0.08 -8.21 -5.30
CA ILE A 89 -0.12 -8.81 -6.62
C ILE A 89 0.98 -9.82 -6.93
N GLU A 90 0.61 -10.81 -7.72
CA GLU A 90 1.55 -11.62 -8.49
C GLU A 90 1.50 -11.14 -9.95
N ALA A 91 2.62 -10.59 -10.42
CA ALA A 91 2.82 -10.19 -11.80
C ALA A 91 3.64 -11.24 -12.55
N ALA A 92 3.35 -11.43 -13.84
CA ALA A 92 4.07 -12.37 -14.69
C ALA A 92 5.48 -11.88 -15.04
N SER A 93 5.76 -10.58 -14.92
CA SER A 93 7.09 -10.01 -15.14
C SER A 93 7.25 -8.61 -14.56
N VAL A 94 8.50 -8.17 -14.40
CA VAL A 94 8.82 -6.78 -14.01
C VAL A 94 8.28 -5.78 -15.03
N GLN A 95 8.20 -6.15 -16.31
CA GLN A 95 7.66 -5.28 -17.35
C GLN A 95 6.19 -4.89 -17.09
N GLU A 96 5.37 -5.76 -16.48
CA GLU A 96 4.00 -5.38 -16.13
C GLU A 96 3.95 -4.32 -15.03
N ILE A 97 4.92 -4.33 -14.11
CA ILE A 97 5.05 -3.29 -13.10
C ILE A 97 5.49 -1.97 -13.76
N GLU A 98 6.44 -2.01 -14.69
CA GLU A 98 6.89 -0.83 -15.45
C GLU A 98 5.76 -0.24 -16.32
N ASP A 99 4.93 -1.09 -16.92
CA ASP A 99 3.75 -0.69 -17.69
C ASP A 99 2.70 -0.05 -16.76
N TYR A 100 2.53 -0.58 -15.55
CA TYR A 100 1.66 0.02 -14.54
C TYR A 100 2.16 1.38 -14.05
N LEU A 101 3.47 1.55 -13.83
CA LEU A 101 4.05 2.86 -13.53
C LEU A 101 3.80 3.86 -14.66
N SER A 102 3.92 3.41 -15.91
CA SER A 102 3.61 4.24 -17.09
C SER A 102 2.12 4.60 -17.18
N ALA A 103 1.23 3.72 -16.73
CA ALA A 103 -0.20 3.98 -16.63
C ALA A 103 -0.52 5.02 -15.54
N LEU A 104 0.17 4.98 -14.40
CA LEU A 104 0.09 6.00 -13.35
C LEU A 104 0.55 7.37 -13.88
N GLU A 105 1.66 7.43 -14.62
CA GLU A 105 2.11 8.67 -15.27
C GLU A 105 1.06 9.22 -16.25
N SER A 106 0.45 8.32 -17.02
CA SER A 106 -0.62 8.69 -17.96
C SER A 106 -1.90 9.15 -17.26
N ALA A 107 -2.13 8.69 -16.02
CA ALA A 107 -3.23 9.11 -15.16
C ALA A 107 -2.94 10.45 -14.43
N GLY A 108 -1.72 11.00 -14.56
CA GLY A 108 -1.33 12.30 -14.00
C GLY A 108 -0.48 12.22 -12.73
N PHE A 109 -0.02 11.03 -12.34
CA PHE A 109 0.91 10.87 -11.23
C PHE A 109 2.34 11.19 -11.68
N GLU A 110 3.08 11.91 -10.85
CA GLU A 110 4.50 12.20 -11.05
C GLU A 110 5.35 11.34 -10.11
N ARG A 111 6.50 10.83 -10.58
CA ARG A 111 7.45 10.11 -9.72
C ARG A 111 8.10 11.09 -8.73
N GLU A 112 7.98 10.81 -7.43
CA GLU A 112 8.63 11.58 -6.37
C GLU A 112 9.96 10.96 -5.94
N SER A 113 10.01 9.63 -5.84
CA SER A 113 11.20 8.92 -5.40
C SER A 113 11.27 7.50 -5.95
N GLU A 114 12.49 6.99 -6.07
CA GLU A 114 12.78 5.62 -6.47
C GLU A 114 13.93 5.09 -5.59
N ALA A 115 13.78 3.86 -5.14
CA ALA A 115 14.82 3.14 -4.41
C ALA A 115 14.89 1.69 -4.87
N SER A 116 16.10 1.14 -4.96
CA SER A 116 16.32 -0.28 -5.20
C SER A 116 17.42 -0.80 -4.26
N ALA A 117 17.02 -1.62 -3.30
CA ALA A 117 17.94 -2.23 -2.33
C ALA A 117 17.36 -3.56 -1.81
N GLY A 118 17.34 -4.57 -2.66
CA GLY A 118 16.68 -5.87 -2.39
C GLY A 118 15.18 -5.86 -2.69
N ILE A 119 14.53 -4.72 -2.50
CA ILE A 119 13.18 -4.42 -2.97
C ILE A 119 13.28 -3.16 -3.85
N SER A 120 12.60 -3.17 -4.98
CA SER A 120 12.41 -1.97 -5.81
C SER A 120 11.16 -1.26 -5.34
N VAL A 121 11.22 0.06 -5.15
CA VAL A 121 10.08 0.88 -4.73
C VAL A 121 10.08 2.19 -5.51
N VAL A 122 8.93 2.54 -6.07
CA VAL A 122 8.67 3.83 -6.72
C VAL A 122 7.50 4.51 -6.02
N SER A 123 7.71 5.74 -5.55
CA SER A 123 6.67 6.61 -5.00
C SER A 123 6.21 7.58 -6.06
N MET A 124 4.90 7.71 -6.24
CA MET A 124 4.26 8.59 -7.21
C MET A 124 3.13 9.39 -6.56
N THR A 125 2.86 10.60 -7.03
CA THR A 125 1.77 11.45 -6.51
C THR A 125 1.09 12.25 -7.62
N ASP A 126 -0.22 12.45 -7.52
CA ASP A 126 -0.96 13.44 -8.33
C ASP A 126 -1.22 14.74 -7.55
N GLY A 127 -0.64 14.86 -6.33
CA GLY A 127 -0.85 15.97 -5.40
C GLY A 127 -2.05 15.79 -4.46
N ALA A 128 -2.92 14.80 -4.70
CA ALA A 128 -4.03 14.44 -3.82
C ALA A 128 -3.94 13.00 -3.30
N THR A 129 -3.27 12.11 -4.02
CA THR A 129 -3.06 10.72 -3.67
C THR A 129 -1.60 10.37 -3.87
N MET A 130 -0.99 9.75 -2.87
CA MET A 130 0.33 9.13 -2.98
C MET A 130 0.16 7.64 -3.26
N VAL A 131 0.87 7.11 -4.25
CA VAL A 131 0.94 5.69 -4.59
C VAL A 131 2.38 5.23 -4.44
N ASN A 132 2.60 4.16 -3.68
CA ASN A 132 3.88 3.49 -3.57
C ASN A 132 3.76 2.12 -4.25
N VAL A 133 4.61 1.86 -5.23
CA VAL A 133 4.69 0.60 -5.95
C VAL A 133 5.99 -0.07 -5.56
N GLY A 134 5.91 -1.12 -4.75
CA GLY A 134 7.03 -1.95 -4.35
C GLY A 134 7.01 -3.31 -5.04
N TRP A 135 8.15 -3.87 -5.41
CA TRP A 135 8.21 -5.24 -5.92
C TRP A 135 9.55 -5.92 -5.68
N VAL A 136 9.50 -7.24 -5.67
CA VAL A 136 10.65 -8.15 -5.66
C VAL A 136 10.53 -9.16 -6.80
N GLU A 137 11.67 -9.53 -7.38
CA GLU A 137 11.75 -10.66 -8.30
C GLU A 137 12.41 -11.82 -7.57
N GLU A 138 11.69 -12.93 -7.41
CA GLU A 138 12.23 -14.14 -6.78
C GLU A 138 11.84 -15.37 -7.60
N GLY A 139 12.83 -16.20 -7.94
CA GLY A 139 12.57 -17.50 -8.57
C GLY A 139 11.89 -17.46 -9.94
N GLY A 140 11.86 -16.29 -10.61
CA GLY A 140 11.16 -16.08 -11.88
C GLY A 140 9.70 -15.65 -11.73
N SER A 141 9.23 -15.36 -10.53
CA SER A 141 7.95 -14.70 -10.26
C SER A 141 8.19 -13.29 -9.71
N VAL A 142 7.26 -12.37 -9.95
CA VAL A 142 7.31 -11.00 -9.44
C VAL A 142 6.16 -10.80 -8.45
N VAL A 143 6.51 -10.51 -7.21
CA VAL A 143 5.53 -10.15 -6.18
C VAL A 143 5.63 -8.66 -5.95
N GLY A 144 4.49 -7.97 -6.12
CA GLY A 144 4.38 -6.54 -5.95
C GLY A 144 3.41 -6.17 -4.83
N THR A 145 3.63 -5.01 -4.21
CA THR A 145 2.68 -4.37 -3.30
C THR A 145 2.46 -2.94 -3.78
N ILE A 146 1.20 -2.59 -3.99
CA ILE A 146 0.79 -1.23 -4.35
C ILE A 146 -0.01 -0.66 -3.19
N THR A 147 0.51 0.40 -2.59
CA THR A 147 -0.13 1.09 -1.47
C THR A 147 -0.54 2.48 -1.91
N TYR A 148 -1.77 2.87 -1.62
CA TYR A 148 -2.21 4.25 -1.80
C TYR A 148 -2.54 4.88 -0.45
N VAL A 149 -2.29 6.18 -0.35
CA VAL A 149 -2.72 7.03 0.76
C VAL A 149 -3.36 8.26 0.14
N ALA A 150 -4.61 8.53 0.50
CA ALA A 150 -5.24 9.80 0.14
C ALA A 150 -4.61 10.88 1.03
N ASP A 151 -4.12 11.97 0.43
CA ASP A 151 -3.67 13.12 1.20
C ASP A 151 -4.88 13.67 1.96
N ALA A 152 -4.77 13.73 3.29
CA ALA A 152 -5.86 14.25 4.12
C ALA A 152 -6.18 15.67 3.66
N PRO A 153 -7.46 16.05 3.47
CA PRO A 153 -7.81 17.38 3.01
C PRO A 153 -7.18 18.41 3.96
N SER A 154 -6.24 19.20 3.44
CA SER A 154 -5.61 20.28 4.16
C SER A 154 -6.69 21.28 4.59
N GLY A 155 -7.15 21.16 5.84
CA GLY A 155 -8.09 22.09 6.46
C GLY A 155 -7.45 23.40 6.88
#